data_AF-T1AX31-F1
#
_entry.id   AF-T1AX31-F1
#
_cell.length_a   1.000
_cell.length_b   1.000
_cell.length_c   1.000
_cell.angle_alpha   90.00
_cell.angle_beta   90.00
_cell.angle_gamma   90.00
#
_symmetry.space_group_name_H-M   'P 1'
#
loop_
_entity.id
_entity.type
_entity.pdbx_description
1 polymer ?
#
loop_
_entity_poly.entity_id
_entity_poly.type
_entity_poly.pdbx_seq_one_letter_code
_entity_poly.pdbx_strand_id
1 'polypeptide(L)'
;RKLSVVGAINGMICGLVAITPAAGYVDGTGAILIGLLGASIPWFTMNRLSEKWPFRKADDTLGVVHTHFLAGAVGGIMVGLIANPAMIVYLGAHGSAGVSVGGLLYGNAHQLLVQLFGLLVVTAYSGVMTFGILKAIAL
;
A
#
# COMPACT_ATOMS: atom_id res chain seq x y z
N ARG A 1 -16.61 24.31 -7.20
CA ARG A 1 -15.74 23.38 -6.44
C ARG A 1 -16.02 23.59 -4.95
N LYS A 2 -16.56 22.60 -4.24
CA LYS A 2 -16.73 22.66 -2.78
C LYS A 2 -15.62 21.85 -2.13
N LEU A 3 -14.96 22.41 -1.12
CA LEU A 3 -14.00 21.66 -0.30
C LEU A 3 -14.79 20.64 0.54
N SER A 4 -14.38 19.37 0.46
CA SER A 4 -15.03 18.29 1.21
C SER A 4 -14.18 17.93 2.42
N VAL A 5 -14.71 18.16 3.62
CA VAL A 5 -14.07 17.75 4.89
C VAL A 5 -13.93 16.23 4.93
N VAL A 6 -14.95 15.50 4.50
CA VAL A 6 -14.91 14.03 4.42
C VAL A 6 -13.83 13.56 3.43
N GLY A 7 -13.69 14.25 2.30
CA GLY A 7 -12.63 13.96 1.34
C GLY A 7 -11.22 14.19 1.91
N ALA A 8 -11.05 15.26 2.71
CA ALA A 8 -9.78 15.53 3.39
C ALA A 8 -9.45 14.47 4.44
N ILE A 9 -10.42 14.08 5.28
CA ILE A 9 -10.25 13.00 6.27
C ILE A 9 -9.91 11.68 5.59
N ASN A 10 -10.63 11.32 4.53
CA ASN A 10 -10.34 10.09 3.79
C ASN A 10 -8.94 10.11 3.15
N GLY A 11 -8.52 11.26 2.62
CA GLY A 11 -7.17 11.46 2.12
C GLY A 11 -6.09 11.26 3.20
N MET A 12 -6.30 11.79 4.41
CA MET A 12 -5.40 11.56 5.55
C MET A 12 -5.32 10.08 5.91
N ILE A 13 -6.46 9.38 6.00
CA ILE A 13 -6.50 7.95 6.31
C ILE A 13 -5.77 7.14 5.23
N CYS A 14 -6.03 7.40 3.95
CA CYS A 14 -5.37 6.69 2.86
C CYS A 14 -3.86 6.94 2.85
N GLY A 15 -3.41 8.16 3.19
CA GLY A 15 -1.99 8.45 3.41
C GLY A 15 -1.36 7.65 4.56
N LEU A 16 -2.08 7.50 5.68
CA LEU A 16 -1.65 6.66 6.81
C LEU A 16 -1.57 5.17 6.44
N VAL A 17 -2.53 4.68 5.65
CA VAL A 17 -2.46 3.30 5.13
C VAL A 17 -1.25 3.13 4.21
N ALA A 18 -1.03 4.06 3.28
CA ALA A 18 0.08 3.98 2.34
C ALA A 18 1.45 4.07 3.01
N ILE A 19 1.61 4.84 4.10
CA ILE A 19 2.89 4.92 4.82
C ILE A 19 3.14 3.72 5.73
N THR A 20 2.10 2.97 6.12
CA THR A 20 2.21 1.82 7.05
C THR A 20 3.33 0.83 6.69
N PRO A 21 3.45 0.32 5.44
CA PRO A 21 4.54 -0.59 5.09
C PRO A 21 5.91 0.12 4.97
N ALA A 22 5.94 1.44 4.85
CA ALA A 22 7.12 2.23 4.53
C ALA A 22 7.71 3.03 5.70
N ALA A 23 7.00 3.17 6.81
CA ALA A 23 7.30 4.11 7.88
C ALA A 23 8.72 4.00 8.47
N GLY A 24 9.30 2.80 8.45
CA GLY A 24 10.69 2.58 8.90
C GLY A 24 11.74 2.61 7.79
N TYR A 25 11.34 2.64 6.52
CA TYR A 25 12.24 2.38 5.39
C TYR A 25 12.49 3.61 4.51
N VAL A 26 11.70 4.68 4.66
CA VAL A 26 11.83 5.88 3.80
C VAL A 26 12.18 7.10 4.62
N ASP A 27 12.86 8.06 4.00
CA ASP A 27 13.15 9.35 4.62
C ASP A 27 11.94 10.30 4.60
N GLY A 28 12.09 11.51 5.16
CA GLY A 28 11.00 12.48 5.25
C GLY A 28 10.44 12.91 3.90
N THR A 29 11.29 13.03 2.87
CA THR A 29 10.85 13.38 1.51
C THR A 29 10.07 12.22 0.88
N GLY A 30 10.54 10.99 1.07
CA GLY A 30 9.81 9.78 0.69
C GLY A 30 8.45 9.66 1.37
N ALA A 31 8.36 9.97 2.67
CA ALA A 31 7.12 9.95 3.42
C ALA A 31 6.08 10.95 2.88
N ILE A 32 6.50 12.18 2.53
CA ILE A 32 5.63 13.18 1.90
C ILE A 32 5.11 12.68 0.55
N LEU A 33 5.99 12.09 -0.27
CA LEU A 33 5.62 11.55 -1.57
C LEU A 33 4.61 10.40 -1.45
N ILE A 34 4.84 9.47 -0.51
CA ILE A 34 3.92 8.37 -0.23
C ILE A 34 2.57 8.89 0.27
N GLY A 35 2.54 9.91 1.14
CA GLY A 35 1.30 10.53 1.57
C GLY A 35 0.51 11.16 0.40
N LEU A 36 1.20 11.85 -0.50
CA LEU A 36 0.59 12.47 -1.68
C LEU A 36 0.00 11.42 -2.64
N LEU A 37 0.77 10.38 -2.98
CA LEU A 37 0.34 9.31 -3.86
C LEU A 37 -0.74 8.44 -3.20
N GLY A 38 -0.56 8.13 -1.93
CA GLY A 38 -1.48 7.38 -1.08
C GLY A 38 -2.82 8.08 -0.85
N ALA A 39 -2.88 9.42 -0.93
CA ALA A 39 -4.16 10.13 -0.91
C ALA A 39 -4.79 10.26 -2.32
N SER A 40 -3.97 10.60 -3.33
CA SER A 40 -4.45 10.93 -4.67
C SER A 40 -4.91 9.73 -5.49
N ILE A 41 -4.20 8.60 -5.42
CA ILE A 41 -4.53 7.38 -6.19
C ILE A 41 -5.84 6.75 -5.66
N PRO A 42 -6.00 6.50 -4.35
CA PRO A 42 -7.27 6.07 -3.78
C PRO A 42 -8.42 7.03 -4.09
N TRP A 43 -8.20 8.35 -3.95
CA TRP A 43 -9.22 9.34 -4.31
C TRP A 43 -9.65 9.22 -5.77
N PHE A 44 -8.69 9.08 -6.69
CA PHE A 44 -8.99 8.93 -8.11
C PHE A 44 -9.78 7.64 -8.37
N THR A 45 -9.34 6.52 -7.77
CA THR A 45 -9.99 5.23 -8.00
C THR A 45 -11.42 5.22 -7.45
N MET A 46 -11.63 5.74 -6.24
CA MET A 46 -12.94 5.83 -5.61
C MET A 46 -13.90 6.77 -6.34
N ASN A 47 -13.43 7.88 -6.92
CA ASN A 47 -14.31 8.87 -7.56
C ASN A 47 -14.45 8.73 -9.08
N ARG A 48 -13.55 8.01 -9.74
CA ARG A 48 -13.53 7.90 -11.22
C ARG A 48 -13.54 6.48 -11.76
N LEU A 49 -13.10 5.50 -10.97
CA LEU A 49 -13.03 4.09 -11.38
C LEU A 49 -14.08 3.22 -10.68
N SER A 50 -14.65 3.66 -9.56
CA SER A 50 -15.72 2.94 -8.83
C SER A 50 -16.92 2.61 -9.71
N GLU A 51 -17.33 3.54 -10.58
CA GLU A 51 -18.43 3.37 -11.53
C GLU A 51 -18.06 2.49 -12.75
N LYS A 52 -16.80 2.08 -12.88
CA LYS A 52 -16.31 1.27 -14.01
C LYS A 52 -16.21 -0.19 -13.62
N TRP A 53 -16.28 -1.07 -14.61
CA TRP A 53 -15.98 -2.47 -14.41
C TRP A 53 -14.48 -2.65 -14.07
N PRO A 54 -14.09 -3.51 -13.12
CA PRO A 54 -14.92 -4.44 -12.34
C PRO A 54 -15.56 -3.84 -11.07
N PHE A 55 -15.10 -2.68 -10.58
CA PHE A 55 -15.52 -2.10 -9.30
C PHE A 55 -17.03 -1.88 -9.19
N ARG A 56 -17.72 -1.53 -10.29
CA ARG A 56 -19.18 -1.35 -10.31
C ARG A 56 -19.97 -2.60 -9.88
N LYS A 57 -19.40 -3.80 -10.03
CA LYS A 57 -20.06 -5.05 -9.64
C LYS A 57 -19.83 -5.43 -8.18
N ALA A 58 -18.87 -4.78 -7.51
CA ALA A 58 -18.57 -5.02 -6.11
C ALA A 58 -19.34 -4.01 -5.26
N ASP A 59 -20.13 -4.50 -4.31
CA ASP A 59 -20.81 -3.66 -3.32
C ASP A 59 -19.84 -3.33 -2.17
N ASP A 60 -18.88 -2.44 -2.43
CA ASP A 60 -17.92 -1.94 -1.44
C ASP A 60 -18.48 -0.71 -0.72
N THR A 61 -19.44 -0.96 0.17
CA THR A 61 -20.19 0.08 0.90
C THR A 61 -19.32 1.06 1.69
N LEU A 62 -18.16 0.61 2.18
CA LEU A 62 -17.21 1.41 2.96
C LEU A 62 -16.02 1.91 2.12
N GLY A 63 -15.92 1.56 0.84
CA GLY A 63 -14.80 1.94 -0.03
C GLY A 63 -13.46 1.34 0.42
N VAL A 64 -13.46 0.18 1.06
CA VAL A 64 -12.27 -0.47 1.65
C VAL A 64 -11.26 -0.87 0.57
N VAL A 65 -11.72 -1.28 -0.61
CA VAL A 65 -10.84 -1.65 -1.72
C VAL A 65 -9.99 -0.46 -2.16
N HIS A 66 -10.56 0.73 -2.18
CA HIS A 66 -9.85 1.95 -2.56
C HIS A 66 -8.96 2.45 -1.42
N THR A 67 -9.53 2.58 -0.22
CA THR A 67 -8.90 3.24 0.91
C THR A 67 -7.85 2.37 1.62
N HIS A 68 -7.97 1.04 1.55
CA HIS A 68 -7.07 0.12 2.23
C HIS A 68 -6.24 -0.70 1.23
N PHE A 69 -6.88 -1.43 0.32
CA PHE A 69 -6.16 -2.30 -0.62
C PHE A 69 -5.29 -1.49 -1.60
N LEU A 70 -5.88 -0.54 -2.34
CA LEU A 70 -5.12 0.26 -3.29
C LEU A 70 -4.13 1.21 -2.59
N ALA A 71 -4.51 1.82 -1.47
CA ALA A 71 -3.59 2.65 -0.69
C ALA A 71 -2.39 1.84 -0.16
N GLY A 72 -2.65 0.64 0.38
CA GLY A 72 -1.61 -0.28 0.86
C GLY A 72 -0.72 -0.79 -0.28
N ALA A 73 -1.30 -1.05 -1.46
CA ALA A 73 -0.53 -1.42 -2.64
C ALA A 73 0.42 -0.30 -3.08
N VAL A 74 -0.05 0.95 -3.10
CA VAL A 74 0.82 2.13 -3.36
C VAL A 74 1.96 2.16 -2.34
N GLY A 75 1.66 2.00 -1.05
CA GLY A 75 2.66 1.95 0.01
C GLY A 75 3.73 0.87 -0.20
N GLY A 76 3.29 -0.37 -0.42
CA GLY A 76 4.17 -1.52 -0.62
C GLY A 76 5.07 -1.36 -1.86
N ILE A 77 4.51 -0.90 -2.97
CA ILE A 77 5.27 -0.60 -4.19
C ILE A 77 6.30 0.51 -3.92
N MET A 78 5.92 1.55 -3.18
CA MET A 78 6.83 2.65 -2.85
C MET A 78 7.99 2.18 -1.96
N VAL A 79 7.81 1.24 -1.04
CA VAL A 79 8.95 0.58 -0.34
C VAL A 79 9.88 -0.08 -1.36
N GLY A 80 9.31 -0.80 -2.33
CA GLY A 80 10.06 -1.43 -3.42
C GLY A 80 10.89 -0.46 -4.24
N LEU A 81 10.41 0.78 -4.39
CA LEU A 81 11.07 1.82 -5.17
C LEU A 81 12.09 2.63 -4.36
N ILE A 82 11.68 3.15 -3.21
CA ILE A 82 12.37 4.25 -2.51
C ILE A 82 12.82 3.92 -1.08
N ALA A 83 12.80 2.64 -0.67
CA ALA A 83 13.40 2.26 0.61
C ALA A 83 14.88 2.69 0.66
N ASN A 84 15.21 3.54 1.63
CA ASN A 84 16.53 4.13 1.80
C ASN A 84 17.33 3.27 2.81
N PRO A 85 18.47 2.69 2.39
CA PRO A 85 19.27 1.81 3.26
C PRO A 85 19.90 2.52 4.46
N ALA A 86 19.81 3.85 4.54
CA ALA A 86 20.26 4.64 5.70
C ALA A 86 19.20 4.77 6.81
N MET A 87 17.93 4.34 6.59
CA MET A 87 16.84 4.56 7.55
C MET A 87 16.81 3.54 8.68
N ILE A 88 16.74 2.24 8.35
CA ILE A 88 16.84 1.16 9.32
C ILE A 88 18.01 0.26 8.94
N VAL A 89 18.93 0.11 9.90
CA VAL A 89 20.02 -0.86 9.85
C VAL A 89 19.79 -1.83 11.01
N TYR A 90 19.42 -3.07 10.69
CA TYR A 90 19.41 -4.15 11.66
C TYR A 90 20.85 -4.50 11.99
N LEU A 91 21.29 -4.17 13.20
CA LEU A 91 22.64 -4.48 13.64
C LEU A 91 22.80 -6.00 13.75
N GLY A 92 23.82 -6.54 13.09
CA GLY A 92 24.12 -7.96 13.18
C GLY A 92 24.61 -8.32 14.59
N ALA A 93 24.18 -9.48 15.09
CA ALA A 93 24.69 -10.05 16.34
C ALA A 93 25.82 -11.06 16.05
N HIS A 94 26.70 -11.28 17.02
CA HIS A 94 27.72 -12.34 16.99
C HIS A 94 28.64 -12.32 15.74
N GLY A 95 29.07 -11.13 15.29
CA GLY A 95 29.98 -11.00 14.14
C GLY A 95 29.29 -10.99 12.77
N SER A 96 27.96 -11.05 12.73
CA SER A 96 27.18 -10.87 11.50
C SER A 96 27.22 -9.42 11.02
N ALA A 97 27.25 -9.19 9.71
CA ALA A 97 27.08 -7.84 9.15
C ALA A 97 25.66 -7.32 9.44
N GLY A 98 25.54 -6.00 9.61
CA GLY A 98 24.22 -5.36 9.69
C GLY A 98 23.48 -5.43 8.36
N VAL A 99 22.16 -5.53 8.41
CA VAL A 99 21.28 -5.64 7.23
C VAL A 99 20.46 -4.36 7.09
N SER A 100 20.46 -3.76 5.91
CA SER A 100 19.59 -2.66 5.56
C SER A 100 18.79 -2.97 4.29
N VAL A 101 17.69 -2.26 4.12
CA VAL A 101 16.78 -2.45 2.98
C VAL A 101 16.91 -1.28 2.03
N GLY A 102 17.44 -1.54 0.83
CA GLY A 102 17.40 -0.61 -0.29
C GLY A 102 16.27 -0.95 -1.25
N GLY A 103 15.64 0.07 -1.83
CA GLY A 103 14.70 -0.05 -2.94
C GLY A 103 15.39 0.01 -4.31
N LEU A 104 14.59 -0.03 -5.38
CA LEU A 104 15.08 0.04 -6.77
C LEU A 104 15.94 1.29 -7.03
N LEU A 105 15.54 2.46 -6.54
CA LEU A 105 16.29 3.70 -6.73
C LEU A 105 17.62 3.74 -5.96
N TYR A 106 17.81 2.82 -5.01
CA TYR A 106 19.06 2.62 -4.27
C TYR A 106 19.83 1.39 -4.77
N GLY A 107 19.51 0.88 -5.97
CA GLY A 107 20.24 -0.19 -6.64
C GLY A 107 19.74 -1.61 -6.37
N ASN A 108 18.68 -1.78 -5.58
CA ASN A 108 18.13 -3.10 -5.23
C ASN A 108 16.78 -3.37 -5.93
N ALA A 109 16.83 -3.78 -7.19
CA ALA A 109 15.64 -4.12 -7.97
C ALA A 109 14.86 -5.33 -7.40
N HIS A 110 15.55 -6.22 -6.68
CA HIS A 110 14.93 -7.39 -6.05
C HIS A 110 13.88 -6.96 -5.02
N GLN A 111 14.09 -5.84 -4.32
CA GLN A 111 13.11 -5.34 -3.34
C GLN A 111 11.76 -5.01 -3.99
N LEU A 112 11.74 -4.42 -5.19
CA LEU A 112 10.50 -4.14 -5.90
C LEU A 112 9.76 -5.44 -6.27
N LEU A 113 10.50 -6.46 -6.72
CA LEU A 113 9.92 -7.76 -7.05
C LEU A 113 9.31 -8.44 -5.81
N VAL A 114 10.00 -8.38 -4.67
CA VAL A 114 9.49 -8.91 -3.39
C VAL A 114 8.20 -8.20 -2.99
N GLN A 115 8.12 -6.88 -3.13
CA GLN A 115 6.90 -6.14 -2.78
C GLN A 115 5.72 -6.44 -3.72
N LEU A 116 5.99 -6.58 -5.02
CA LEU A 116 4.97 -6.98 -6.00
C LEU A 116 4.50 -8.42 -5.76
N PHE A 117 5.41 -9.32 -5.44
CA PHE A 117 5.07 -10.70 -5.11
C PHE A 117 4.26 -10.78 -3.81
N GLY A 118 4.66 -10.06 -2.76
CA GLY A 118 3.92 -9.96 -1.51
C GLY A 118 2.50 -9.42 -1.73
N LEU A 119 2.36 -8.36 -2.52
CA LEU A 119 1.06 -7.82 -2.91
C LEU A 119 0.20 -8.88 -3.62
N LEU A 120 0.75 -9.61 -4.59
CA LEU A 120 0.05 -10.67 -5.30
C LEU A 120 -0.42 -11.77 -4.33
N VAL A 121 0.48 -12.26 -3.47
CA VAL A 121 0.20 -13.33 -2.50
C VAL A 121 -0.91 -12.91 -1.53
N VAL A 122 -0.82 -11.71 -0.94
CA VAL A 122 -1.84 -11.21 0.00
C VAL A 122 -3.18 -11.02 -0.69
N THR A 123 -3.19 -10.53 -1.94
CA THR A 123 -4.42 -10.36 -2.73
C THR A 123 -5.08 -11.71 -3.01
N ALA A 124 -4.29 -12.67 -3.50
CA ALA A 124 -4.78 -14.00 -3.84
C ALA A 124 -5.30 -14.74 -2.60
N TYR A 125 -4.51 -14.76 -1.53
CA TYR A 125 -4.89 -15.41 -0.27
C TYR A 125 -6.16 -14.77 0.31
N SER A 126 -6.19 -13.45 0.47
CA SER A 126 -7.34 -12.74 1.04
C SER A 126 -8.59 -12.93 0.19
N GLY A 127 -8.47 -12.84 -1.14
CA GLY A 127 -9.60 -13.03 -2.06
C GLY A 127 -10.14 -14.46 -2.05
N VAL A 128 -9.27 -15.45 -2.19
CA VAL A 128 -9.66 -16.87 -2.26
C VAL A 128 -10.22 -17.35 -0.92
N MET A 129 -9.55 -17.05 0.19
CA MET A 129 -10.00 -17.49 1.52
C MET A 129 -11.31 -16.82 1.92
N THR A 130 -11.43 -15.50 1.71
CA THR A 130 -12.69 -14.79 2.01
C THR A 130 -13.83 -15.33 1.17
N PHE A 131 -13.61 -15.54 -0.14
CA PHE A 131 -14.62 -16.14 -1.00
C PHE A 131 -15.03 -17.55 -0.53
N GLY A 132 -14.05 -18.40 -0.20
CA GLY A 132 -14.30 -19.74 0.31
C GLY A 132 -15.10 -19.75 1.61
N ILE A 133 -14.76 -18.86 2.54
CA ILE A 133 -15.49 -18.71 3.81
C ILE A 133 -16.92 -18.25 3.56
N LEU A 134 -17.13 -17.22 2.72
CA LEU A 134 -18.48 -16.74 2.38
C LEU A 134 -19.34 -17.86 1.80
N LYS A 135 -18.78 -18.64 0.86
CA LYS A 135 -19.47 -19.80 0.29
C LYS A 135 -19.79 -20.88 1.32
N ALA A 136 -18.87 -21.14 2.25
CA ALA A 136 -19.07 -22.14 3.30
C ALA A 136 -20.20 -21.75 4.26
N ILE A 137 -20.39 -20.46 4.53
CA ILE A 137 -21.48 -19.94 5.39
C ILE A 137 -22.76 -19.58 4.61
N ALA A 138 -22.86 -20.03 3.35
CA ALA A 138 -23.99 -19.83 2.45
C ALA A 138 -24.29 -18.35 2.07
N LEU A 139 -23.25 -17.52 2.01
CA LEU A 139 -23.26 -16.19 1.38
C LEU A 139 -22.64 -16.20 -0.03
#